data_AF-A0A849U8C4-F1
#
_entry.id   AF-A0A849U8C4-F1
#
_cell.length_a   1.000
_cell.length_b   1.000
_cell.length_c   1.000
_cell.angle_alpha   90.00
_cell.angle_beta   90.00
_cell.angle_gamma   90.00
#
_symmetry.space_group_name_H-M   'P 1'
#
loop_
_entity.id
_entity.type
_entity.pdbx_description
1 polymer ?
#
loop_
_entity_poly.entity_id
_entity_poly.type
_entity_poly.pdbx_seq_one_letter_code
_entity_poly.pdbx_strand_id
1 'polypeptide(L)'
;MSEEENNNSTTTSTDTANQAAQPAESPTQTAEPTSNNLNGLTANLLNLKESNPKVFFGAIGGVVLLIGIIIVSGGDSKPVISSAPKNLVTGQKYTLKNPNAYEVASPIRLVSVPGAIAAYDDSEDDTKKEACRQIAQGTSITLTELQDAYTKKNVFGKIRIEEGECQGTEGWVLSIDIQ
;
A
#
# COMPACT_ATOMS: atom_id res chain seq x y z
N MET A 1 -22.49 2.66 54.84
CA MET A 1 -21.88 2.90 56.16
C MET A 1 -20.39 2.70 55.96
N SER A 2 -19.63 3.79 56.13
CA SER A 2 -18.17 3.87 56.32
C SER A 2 -17.30 3.56 55.08
N GLU A 3 -16.47 4.48 54.55
CA GLU A 3 -15.29 5.14 55.19
C GLU A 3 -14.36 4.07 55.77
N GLU A 4 -13.05 4.03 55.62
CA GLU A 4 -11.94 4.79 55.02
C GLU A 4 -10.77 3.81 55.22
N GLU A 5 -9.71 3.85 54.42
CA GLU A 5 -8.38 3.58 55.01
C GLU A 5 -7.27 4.25 54.18
N ASN A 6 -6.90 5.40 54.72
CA ASN A 6 -5.68 6.15 54.54
C ASN A 6 -4.52 5.44 55.27
N ASN A 7 -3.33 5.39 54.68
CA ASN A 7 -2.08 5.27 55.43
C ASN A 7 -0.97 6.10 54.78
N ASN A 8 -0.92 7.38 55.15
CA ASN A 8 0.16 8.03 55.89
C ASN A 8 1.63 7.73 55.47
N SER A 9 2.37 8.75 55.02
CA SER A 9 3.40 9.40 55.86
C SER A 9 4.13 10.56 55.18
N THR A 10 4.15 11.65 55.95
CA THR A 10 4.67 13.01 55.75
C THR A 10 6.19 13.12 55.93
N THR A 11 6.82 14.13 55.30
CA THR A 11 7.69 15.20 55.92
C THR A 11 8.64 15.79 54.85
N THR A 12 8.42 16.99 54.28
CA THR A 12 8.79 18.36 54.78
C THR A 12 10.31 18.58 54.71
N SER A 13 10.95 19.64 54.20
CA SER A 13 10.61 20.98 53.72
C SER A 13 11.81 21.50 52.90
N THR A 14 11.59 22.46 52.00
CA THR A 14 12.65 23.46 51.72
C THR A 14 12.06 24.84 51.52
N ASP A 15 12.69 25.78 52.21
CA ASP A 15 12.37 27.19 52.37
C ASP A 15 12.47 28.05 51.10
N THR A 16 11.84 29.22 51.23
CA THR A 16 11.52 30.33 50.34
C THR A 16 12.68 31.24 49.88
N ALA A 17 12.51 31.81 48.67
CA ALA A 17 13.02 33.09 48.09
C ALA A 17 14.51 33.18 47.68
N ASN A 18 14.94 33.87 46.60
CA ASN A 18 14.34 34.95 45.80
C ASN A 18 15.03 35.12 44.42
N GLN A 19 14.23 35.38 43.37
CA GLN A 19 14.39 36.33 42.24
C GLN A 19 15.62 36.33 41.28
N ALA A 20 15.41 35.99 39.98
CA ALA A 20 15.34 36.93 38.83
C ALA A 20 15.67 36.29 37.44
N ALA A 21 14.86 36.69 36.43
CA ALA A 21 15.11 36.74 34.96
C ALA A 21 14.76 35.54 34.01
N GLN A 22 13.62 35.73 33.31
CA GLN A 22 13.22 35.42 31.91
C GLN A 22 13.42 34.01 31.26
N PRO A 23 12.33 33.38 30.78
CA PRO A 23 12.34 32.36 29.72
C PRO A 23 12.06 32.98 28.33
N ALA A 24 12.86 32.62 27.32
CA ALA A 24 12.62 32.95 25.92
C ALA A 24 11.62 31.95 25.30
N GLU A 25 10.52 32.47 24.77
CA GLU A 25 9.50 31.73 24.02
C GLU A 25 9.99 31.40 22.59
N SER A 26 9.69 30.18 22.16
CA SER A 26 9.84 29.71 20.78
C SER A 26 8.45 29.61 20.16
N PRO A 27 8.11 30.30 19.05
CA PRO A 27 6.83 30.12 18.41
C PRO A 27 6.94 29.09 17.27
N THR A 28 6.41 27.90 17.52
CA THR A 28 5.91 27.02 16.47
C THR A 28 4.56 27.57 16.00
N GLN A 29 4.48 28.10 14.78
CA GLN A 29 3.21 28.41 14.13
C GLN A 29 2.89 27.32 13.10
N THR A 30 2.03 26.39 13.51
CA THR A 30 1.21 25.58 12.61
C THR A 30 0.08 26.48 12.09
N ALA A 31 0.06 26.78 10.79
CA ALA A 31 -1.00 27.55 10.17
C ALA A 31 -2.01 26.61 9.48
N GLU A 32 -3.24 26.56 10.00
CA GLU A 32 -4.42 26.08 9.27
C GLU A 32 -4.99 27.20 8.36
N PRO A 33 -5.58 26.87 7.19
CA PRO A 33 -6.02 27.86 6.22
C PRO A 33 -7.34 28.51 6.68
N THR A 34 -7.24 29.63 7.39
CA THR A 34 -8.41 30.42 7.80
C THR A 34 -8.79 31.39 6.68
N SER A 35 -9.95 31.16 6.06
CA SER A 35 -10.50 31.90 4.91
C SER A 35 -10.94 33.35 5.16
N ASN A 36 -10.63 33.94 6.32
CA ASN A 36 -11.04 35.31 6.68
C ASN A 36 -9.93 36.37 6.59
N ASN A 37 -8.69 35.99 6.25
CA ASN A 37 -7.52 36.90 6.21
C ASN A 37 -7.14 37.40 4.80
N LEU A 38 -8.00 37.22 3.79
CA LEU A 38 -7.69 37.65 2.41
C LEU A 38 -7.70 39.18 2.25
N ASN A 39 -8.58 39.90 2.94
CA ASN A 39 -8.72 41.37 2.77
C ASN A 39 -7.54 42.17 3.36
N GLY A 40 -6.91 41.68 4.43
CA GLY A 40 -5.71 42.33 5.00
C GLY A 40 -4.44 42.06 4.19
N LEU A 41 -4.36 40.87 3.57
CA LEU A 41 -3.23 40.49 2.71
C LEU A 41 -3.23 41.27 1.39
N THR A 42 -4.40 41.53 0.80
CA THR A 42 -4.51 42.34 -0.43
C THR A 42 -4.16 43.80 -0.20
N ALA A 43 -4.54 44.39 0.94
CA ALA A 43 -4.19 45.78 1.29
C ALA A 43 -2.68 45.95 1.48
N ASN A 44 -2.01 45.02 2.18
CA ASN A 44 -0.56 45.03 2.36
C ASN A 44 0.18 44.78 1.04
N LEU A 45 -0.39 43.95 0.16
CA LEU A 45 0.15 43.66 -1.17
C LEU A 45 0.06 44.87 -2.12
N LEU A 46 -1.06 45.61 -2.09
CA LEU A 46 -1.24 46.85 -2.86
C LEU A 46 -0.33 47.96 -2.35
N ASN A 47 -0.20 48.11 -1.03
CA ASN A 47 0.71 49.07 -0.44
C ASN A 47 2.17 48.76 -0.83
N LEU A 48 2.57 47.48 -0.85
CA LEU A 48 3.91 47.08 -1.30
C LEU A 48 4.17 47.35 -2.79
N LYS A 49 3.15 47.21 -3.64
CA LYS A 49 3.21 47.62 -5.06
C LYS A 49 3.48 49.11 -5.19
N GLU A 50 2.80 49.93 -4.40
CA GLU A 50 2.90 51.40 -4.45
C GLU A 50 4.19 51.90 -3.80
N SER A 51 4.58 51.35 -2.65
CA SER A 51 5.75 51.80 -1.88
C SER A 51 7.07 51.31 -2.46
N ASN A 52 7.12 50.09 -2.99
CA ASN A 52 8.34 49.45 -3.50
C ASN A 52 8.05 48.55 -4.72
N PRO A 53 7.76 49.14 -5.90
CA PRO A 53 7.33 48.38 -7.08
C PRO A 53 8.36 47.32 -7.53
N LYS A 54 9.66 47.59 -7.39
CA LYS A 54 10.73 46.62 -7.74
C LYS A 54 10.67 45.35 -6.88
N VAL A 55 10.37 45.51 -5.58
CA VAL A 55 10.28 44.39 -4.65
C VAL A 55 8.99 43.60 -4.91
N PHE A 56 7.88 44.31 -5.16
CA PHE A 56 6.60 43.71 -5.51
C PHE A 56 6.68 42.83 -6.78
N PHE A 57 7.14 43.39 -7.90
CA PHE A 57 7.25 42.63 -9.14
C PHE A 57 8.39 41.59 -9.10
N GLY A 58 9.45 41.83 -8.31
CA GLY A 58 10.50 40.85 -8.05
C GLY A 58 9.98 39.61 -7.31
N ALA A 59 9.15 39.80 -6.29
CA ALA A 59 8.51 38.70 -5.57
C ALA A 59 7.57 37.88 -6.47
N ILE A 60 6.74 38.55 -7.28
CA ILE A 60 5.87 37.87 -8.26
C ILE A 60 6.70 37.10 -9.28
N GLY A 61 7.75 37.71 -9.84
CA GLY A 61 8.65 37.06 -10.78
C GLY A 61 9.33 35.82 -10.20
N GLY A 62 9.74 35.87 -8.92
CA GLY A 62 10.30 34.72 -8.21
C GLY A 62 9.32 33.56 -8.06
N VAL A 63 8.06 33.83 -7.72
CA VAL A 63 7.01 32.80 -7.62
C VAL A 63 6.73 32.16 -8.98
N VAL A 64 6.61 32.99 -10.04
CA VAL A 64 6.37 32.49 -11.41
C VAL A 64 7.54 31.62 -11.88
N LEU A 65 8.78 32.02 -11.61
CA LEU A 65 9.98 31.23 -11.93
C LEU A 65 9.98 29.89 -11.20
N LEU A 66 9.63 29.88 -9.91
CA LEU A 66 9.59 28.67 -9.09
C LEU A 66 8.52 27.69 -9.58
N ILE A 67 7.33 28.19 -9.93
CA ILE A 67 6.28 27.39 -10.57
C ILE A 67 6.76 26.83 -11.92
N GLY A 68 7.46 27.65 -12.72
CA GLY A 68 8.07 27.21 -13.97
C GLY A 68 9.07 26.06 -13.76
N ILE A 69 9.92 26.14 -12.73
CA ILE A 69 10.85 25.08 -12.36
C ILE A 69 10.09 23.80 -11.97
N ILE A 70 9.01 23.89 -11.18
CA ILE A 70 8.22 22.71 -10.78
C ILE A 70 7.56 22.04 -12.00
N ILE A 71 7.02 22.82 -12.93
CA ILE A 71 6.36 22.26 -14.14
C ILE A 71 7.39 21.63 -15.09
N VAL A 72 8.59 22.19 -15.20
CA VAL A 72 9.68 21.65 -16.04
C VAL A 72 10.40 20.47 -15.36
N SER A 73 10.37 20.39 -14.03
CA SER A 73 10.88 19.25 -13.26
C SER A 73 9.90 18.10 -13.39
N GLY A 74 9.91 17.44 -14.56
CA GLY A 74 9.06 16.30 -14.88
C GLY A 74 8.99 15.33 -13.70
N GLY A 75 7.77 15.06 -13.25
CA GLY A 75 7.52 14.21 -12.08
C GLY A 75 8.21 12.87 -12.21
N ASP A 76 8.76 12.37 -11.09
CA ASP A 76 9.53 11.14 -11.05
C ASP A 76 8.77 10.00 -11.73
N SER A 77 9.30 9.51 -12.86
CA SER A 77 8.88 8.28 -13.50
C SER A 77 9.43 7.09 -12.71
N LYS A 78 9.10 7.02 -11.42
CA LYS A 78 9.39 5.83 -10.61
C LYS A 78 8.71 4.67 -11.33
N PRO A 79 9.46 3.68 -11.83
CA PRO A 79 8.83 2.53 -12.46
C PRO A 79 7.93 1.91 -11.40
N VAL A 80 6.66 1.69 -11.75
CA VAL A 80 5.78 0.89 -10.92
C VAL A 80 6.51 -0.43 -10.71
N ILE A 81 6.71 -0.82 -9.44
CA ILE A 81 7.42 -2.05 -9.09
C ILE A 81 6.62 -3.20 -9.69
N SER A 82 6.98 -3.62 -10.89
CA SER A 82 6.48 -4.84 -11.50
C SER A 82 7.18 -5.97 -10.77
N SER A 83 6.41 -6.87 -10.17
CA SER A 83 6.97 -8.13 -9.66
C SER A 83 7.80 -8.77 -10.78
N ALA A 84 9.06 -9.08 -10.50
CA ALA A 84 9.91 -9.78 -11.44
C ALA A 84 9.23 -11.11 -11.84
N PRO A 85 9.31 -11.53 -13.10
CA PRO A 85 8.76 -12.81 -13.51
C PRO A 85 9.42 -13.93 -12.71
N LYS A 86 8.61 -14.77 -12.05
CA LYS A 86 9.11 -15.93 -11.32
C LYS A 86 9.73 -16.91 -12.33
N ASN A 87 10.95 -17.36 -12.06
CA ASN A 87 11.64 -18.36 -12.87
C ASN A 87 11.06 -19.76 -12.62
N LEU A 88 9.91 -20.02 -13.21
CA LEU A 88 9.29 -21.34 -13.21
C LEU A 88 9.95 -22.24 -14.25
N VAL A 89 10.21 -23.49 -13.88
CA VAL A 89 10.87 -24.50 -14.72
C VAL A 89 9.99 -25.74 -14.76
N THR A 90 9.61 -26.17 -15.96
CA THR A 90 8.80 -27.38 -16.15
C THR A 90 9.56 -28.62 -15.65
N GLY A 91 8.83 -29.60 -15.14
CA GLY A 91 9.36 -30.81 -14.50
C GLY A 91 9.70 -30.65 -13.02
N GLN A 92 9.76 -29.43 -12.49
CA GLN A 92 10.05 -29.18 -11.08
C GLN A 92 8.79 -29.23 -10.21
N LYS A 93 9.01 -29.55 -8.93
CA LYS A 93 7.97 -29.53 -7.90
C LYS A 93 7.83 -28.15 -7.27
N TYR A 94 6.59 -27.76 -7.03
CA TYR A 94 6.21 -26.50 -6.41
C TYR A 94 5.03 -26.71 -5.46
N THR A 95 4.66 -25.65 -4.76
CA THR A 95 3.46 -25.60 -3.93
C THR A 95 2.47 -24.59 -4.50
N LEU A 96 1.18 -24.87 -4.38
CA LEU A 96 0.15 -23.90 -4.75
C LEU A 96 -0.10 -22.91 -3.61
N LYS A 97 -0.11 -21.61 -3.87
CA LYS A 97 -0.46 -20.60 -2.87
C LYS A 97 -1.00 -19.34 -3.54
N ASN A 98 -2.17 -18.88 -3.10
CA ASN A 98 -2.83 -17.72 -3.64
C ASN A 98 -2.29 -16.45 -2.95
N PRO A 99 -1.49 -15.61 -3.64
CA PRO A 99 -0.94 -14.40 -3.03
C PRO A 99 -1.97 -13.29 -2.84
N ASN A 100 -3.16 -13.42 -3.44
CA ASN A 100 -4.24 -12.44 -3.40
C ASN A 100 -5.38 -12.82 -2.45
N ALA A 101 -5.31 -14.00 -1.81
CA ALA A 101 -6.32 -14.42 -0.83
C ALA A 101 -6.05 -13.76 0.53
N TYR A 102 -7.08 -13.14 1.11
CA TYR A 102 -7.05 -12.65 2.49
C TYR A 102 -7.13 -13.81 3.49
N GLU A 103 -7.87 -14.87 3.13
CA GLU A 103 -8.01 -16.06 3.96
C GLU A 103 -7.02 -17.15 3.54
N VAL A 104 -6.30 -17.70 4.53
CA VAL A 104 -5.31 -18.77 4.34
C VAL A 104 -5.94 -20.04 3.77
N ALA A 105 -7.24 -20.24 3.99
CA ALA A 105 -7.96 -21.43 3.56
C ALA A 105 -8.64 -21.31 2.18
N SER A 106 -8.55 -20.16 1.50
CA SER A 106 -9.21 -20.00 0.19
C SER A 106 -8.60 -20.97 -0.84
N PRO A 107 -9.39 -21.85 -1.47
CA PRO A 107 -8.87 -22.80 -2.45
C PRO A 107 -8.42 -22.08 -3.73
N ILE A 108 -7.52 -22.73 -4.46
CA ILE A 108 -7.05 -22.32 -5.79
C ILE A 108 -7.81 -23.12 -6.83
N ARG A 109 -8.37 -22.42 -7.83
CA ARG A 109 -9.19 -23.03 -8.86
C ARG A 109 -8.34 -23.47 -10.05
N LEU A 110 -8.44 -24.75 -10.41
CA LEU A 110 -7.90 -25.34 -11.61
C LEU A 110 -8.91 -25.25 -12.75
N VAL A 111 -8.41 -24.90 -13.94
CA VAL A 111 -9.23 -24.90 -15.16
C VAL A 111 -8.66 -25.82 -16.24
N SER A 112 -9.52 -26.27 -17.14
CA SER A 112 -9.15 -27.16 -18.24
C SER A 112 -8.35 -26.44 -19.35
N VAL A 113 -8.57 -25.14 -19.51
CA VAL A 113 -7.98 -24.31 -20.57
C VAL A 113 -7.42 -23.02 -19.96
N PRO A 114 -6.18 -22.62 -20.30
CA PRO A 114 -5.59 -21.40 -19.77
C PRO A 114 -6.43 -20.17 -20.16
N GLY A 115 -6.60 -19.25 -19.22
CA GLY A 115 -7.42 -18.05 -19.38
C GLY A 115 -8.91 -18.23 -19.06
N ALA A 116 -9.41 -19.47 -18.91
CA ALA A 116 -10.80 -19.70 -18.53
C ALA A 116 -11.09 -19.41 -17.04
N ILE A 117 -10.06 -19.12 -16.23
CA ILE A 117 -10.16 -18.88 -14.77
C ILE A 117 -11.17 -17.79 -14.43
N ALA A 118 -11.28 -16.74 -15.25
CA ALA A 118 -12.19 -15.62 -15.01
C ALA A 118 -13.63 -15.87 -15.47
N ALA A 119 -13.92 -17.02 -16.10
CA ALA A 119 -15.21 -17.30 -16.75
C ALA A 119 -16.01 -18.41 -16.07
N TYR A 120 -15.53 -18.96 -14.94
CA TYR A 120 -16.25 -20.00 -14.20
C TYR A 120 -17.11 -19.39 -13.10
N ASP A 121 -18.37 -19.84 -13.07
CA ASP A 121 -19.34 -19.54 -12.02
C ASP A 121 -19.38 -20.72 -11.04
N ASP A 122 -19.15 -20.43 -9.76
CA ASP A 122 -19.11 -21.42 -8.69
C ASP A 122 -20.52 -21.90 -8.27
N SER A 123 -21.58 -21.27 -8.78
CA SER A 123 -22.98 -21.62 -8.45
C SER A 123 -23.52 -22.86 -9.19
N GLU A 124 -22.78 -23.41 -10.15
CA GLU A 124 -23.17 -24.59 -10.93
C GLU A 124 -22.40 -25.87 -10.52
N ASP A 125 -21.56 -25.82 -9.48
CA ASP A 125 -20.61 -26.88 -9.11
C ASP A 125 -21.23 -27.93 -8.12
N ASP A 126 -22.00 -28.90 -8.63
CA ASP A 126 -22.66 -29.96 -7.82
C ASP A 126 -22.11 -31.39 -8.04
N THR A 127 -21.02 -31.58 -8.80
CA THR A 127 -20.51 -32.94 -9.11
C THR A 127 -19.09 -33.24 -8.62
N LYS A 128 -18.85 -34.49 -8.20
CA LYS A 128 -17.56 -34.98 -7.67
C LYS A 128 -16.34 -34.82 -8.59
N LYS A 129 -16.53 -34.58 -9.90
CA LYS A 129 -15.43 -34.22 -10.83
C LYS A 129 -14.96 -32.77 -10.65
N GLU A 130 -15.76 -31.93 -10.00
CA GLU A 130 -15.43 -30.55 -9.63
C GLU A 130 -14.69 -30.46 -8.29
N ALA A 131 -14.70 -31.52 -7.46
CA ALA A 131 -13.95 -31.55 -6.21
C ALA A 131 -12.45 -31.30 -6.41
N CYS A 132 -11.87 -31.79 -7.52
CA CYS A 132 -10.47 -31.57 -7.88
C CYS A 132 -10.24 -30.31 -8.72
N ARG A 133 -11.24 -29.45 -8.87
CA ARG A 133 -11.06 -28.10 -9.41
C ARG A 133 -10.67 -27.12 -8.33
N GLN A 134 -11.11 -27.29 -7.09
CA GLN A 134 -10.73 -26.43 -5.97
C GLN A 134 -9.67 -27.15 -5.14
N ILE A 135 -8.43 -26.71 -5.25
CA ILE A 135 -7.28 -27.32 -4.58
C ILE A 135 -6.87 -26.46 -3.39
N ALA A 136 -6.59 -27.10 -2.26
CA ALA A 136 -6.15 -26.42 -1.07
C ALA A 136 -4.81 -25.67 -1.31
N GLN A 137 -4.61 -24.57 -0.59
CA GLN A 137 -3.30 -23.94 -0.55
C GLN A 137 -2.29 -24.86 0.13
N GLY A 138 -1.04 -24.82 -0.31
CA GLY A 138 0.07 -25.65 0.16
C GLY A 138 0.22 -26.98 -0.59
N THR A 139 -0.74 -27.38 -1.42
CA THR A 139 -0.68 -28.65 -2.15
C THR A 139 0.56 -28.74 -3.05
N SER A 140 1.29 -29.84 -2.93
CA SER A 140 2.45 -30.15 -3.77
C SER A 140 2.01 -30.51 -5.18
N ILE A 141 2.66 -29.88 -6.17
CA ILE A 141 2.39 -30.06 -7.58
C ILE A 141 3.69 -30.20 -8.38
N THR A 142 3.59 -30.77 -9.57
CA THR A 142 4.63 -30.72 -10.59
C THR A 142 4.17 -29.81 -11.72
N LEU A 143 5.00 -28.83 -12.09
CA LEU A 143 4.74 -27.97 -13.25
C LEU A 143 5.03 -28.74 -14.53
N THR A 144 4.04 -28.92 -15.40
CA THR A 144 4.19 -29.71 -16.63
C THR A 144 4.32 -28.82 -17.88
N GLU A 145 3.66 -27.68 -17.90
CA GLU A 145 3.66 -26.76 -19.05
C GLU A 145 3.59 -25.30 -18.61
N LEU A 146 4.12 -24.40 -19.43
CA LEU A 146 4.00 -22.95 -19.25
C LEU A 146 3.43 -22.34 -20.53
N GLN A 147 2.52 -21.39 -20.36
CA GLN A 147 1.88 -20.69 -21.47
C GLN A 147 1.98 -19.18 -21.32
N ASP A 148 2.36 -18.54 -22.41
CA ASP A 148 2.38 -17.09 -22.58
C ASP A 148 0.96 -16.55 -22.81
N ALA A 149 0.70 -15.34 -22.30
CA ALA A 149 -0.55 -14.63 -22.58
C ALA A 149 -0.36 -13.13 -22.41
N TYR A 150 -1.21 -12.32 -23.03
CA TYR A 150 -1.23 -10.85 -22.88
C TYR A 150 0.15 -10.21 -23.05
N THR A 151 0.95 -10.69 -24.01
CA THR A 151 2.30 -10.19 -24.30
C THR A 151 3.32 -10.43 -23.16
N LYS A 152 2.95 -11.24 -22.15
CA LYS A 152 3.79 -11.64 -21.02
C LYS A 152 4.14 -13.13 -21.15
N LYS A 153 5.36 -13.46 -20.73
CA LYS A 153 5.84 -14.85 -20.70
C LYS A 153 5.29 -15.59 -19.48
N ASN A 154 5.00 -16.88 -19.64
CA ASN A 154 4.69 -17.81 -18.55
C ASN A 154 3.55 -17.31 -17.63
N VAL A 155 2.46 -16.80 -18.19
CA VAL A 155 1.32 -16.28 -17.40
C VAL A 155 0.52 -17.40 -16.75
N PHE A 156 0.38 -18.52 -17.46
CA PHE A 156 -0.32 -19.70 -16.96
C PHE A 156 0.65 -20.87 -16.84
N GLY A 157 0.43 -21.71 -15.83
CA GLY A 157 1.14 -22.97 -15.66
C GLY A 157 0.14 -24.14 -15.66
N LYS A 158 0.43 -25.17 -16.44
CA LYS A 158 -0.25 -26.46 -16.32
C LYS A 158 0.46 -27.26 -15.25
N ILE A 159 -0.30 -27.76 -14.30
CA ILE A 159 0.23 -28.48 -13.14
C ILE A 159 -0.33 -29.90 -13.10
N ARG A 160 0.38 -30.78 -12.41
CA ARG A 160 -0.09 -32.10 -11.99
C ARG A 160 -0.03 -32.18 -10.47
N ILE A 161 -1.11 -32.62 -9.83
CA ILE A 161 -1.17 -32.76 -8.39
C ILE A 161 -0.41 -34.02 -7.95
N GLU A 162 0.45 -33.89 -6.93
CA GLU A 162 1.30 -34.99 -6.47
C GLU A 162 0.69 -35.77 -5.29
N GLU A 163 -0.27 -35.20 -4.57
CA GLU A 163 -0.76 -35.71 -3.29
C GLU A 163 -2.28 -35.50 -3.08
N GLY A 164 -2.84 -36.22 -2.11
CA GLY A 164 -4.25 -36.11 -1.73
C GLY A 164 -5.22 -36.84 -2.68
N GLU A 165 -6.51 -36.58 -2.50
CA GLU A 165 -7.59 -37.24 -3.27
C GLU A 165 -7.55 -36.90 -4.77
N CYS A 166 -6.89 -35.80 -5.13
CA CYS A 166 -6.78 -35.31 -6.50
C CYS A 166 -5.44 -35.66 -7.18
N GLN A 167 -4.64 -36.54 -6.58
CA GLN A 167 -3.36 -36.97 -7.14
C GLN A 167 -3.50 -37.40 -8.60
N GLY A 168 -2.56 -36.95 -9.43
CA GLY A 168 -2.53 -37.24 -10.87
C GLY A 168 -3.46 -36.36 -11.72
N THR A 169 -4.34 -35.56 -11.09
CA THR A 169 -5.17 -34.60 -11.82
C THR A 169 -4.31 -33.48 -12.38
N GLU A 170 -4.62 -33.06 -13.60
CA GLU A 170 -3.98 -31.94 -14.26
C GLU A 170 -4.94 -30.77 -14.47
N GLY A 171 -4.41 -29.56 -14.40
CA GLY A 171 -5.17 -28.35 -14.68
C GLY A 171 -4.27 -27.14 -14.84
N TRP A 172 -4.85 -26.07 -15.33
CA TRP A 172 -4.18 -24.78 -15.50
C TRP A 172 -4.50 -23.86 -14.33
N VAL A 173 -3.48 -23.12 -13.92
CA VAL A 173 -3.54 -22.05 -12.90
C VAL A 173 -2.80 -20.81 -13.38
N LEU A 174 -2.99 -19.69 -12.69
CA LEU A 174 -2.11 -18.53 -12.87
C LEU A 174 -0.73 -18.88 -12.31
N SER A 175 0.33 -18.55 -13.04
CA SER A 175 1.70 -18.79 -12.58
C SER A 175 2.06 -18.07 -11.28
N ILE A 176 1.31 -17.03 -10.92
CA ILE A 176 1.48 -16.32 -9.65
C ILE A 176 1.11 -17.20 -8.44
N ASP A 177 0.26 -18.21 -8.66
CA ASP A 177 -0.19 -19.15 -7.63
C ASP A 177 0.80 -20.30 -7.41
N ILE A 178 1.90 -20.36 -8.19
CA ILE A 178 2.91 -21.42 -8.12
C ILE A 178 4.11 -20.92 -7.33
N GLN A 179 4.48 -21.60 -6.25
CA GLN A 179 5.55 -21.20 -5.32
C GLN A 179 6.64 -22.24 -5.12
#